data_AF-A0AAD9J308-F1
#
_entry.id   AF-A0AAD9J308-F1
#
_cell.length_a   1.000
_cell.length_b   1.000
_cell.length_c   1.000
_cell.angle_alpha   90.00
_cell.angle_beta   90.00
_cell.angle_gamma   90.00
#
_symmetry.space_group_name_H-M   'P 1'
#
loop_
_entity.id
_entity.type
_entity.pdbx_description
1 polymer ?
#
loop_
_entity_poly.entity_id
_entity_poly.type
_entity_poly.pdbx_seq_one_letter_code
_entity_poly.pdbx_strand_id
1 'polypeptide(L)'
;MTGRYPKHQLYINFCVALGILYLVLYRVLQQNAWNGVLMSHSRAKAPETEHVYNSQMPASLEYVYNPPEQSGIYDPGRPFSIDPSFIEHLDLPPKSFFQLTNATVRKFVFVTAVDTSHFAEAKDCIASIQHNFPDHHILLYDLGLEKWEINQVNIWCNVDYRKFDVKAYPKHVGRITHKAFKFLVIQEVLAQYGAAFWIDASFRATDPVDSWQDIFDLALHNGGIVMVYNETGEMPLTNYAWSDPYMFQFLPTDLDVQKSLIQQCSCAVLIYNTEFVFRHVLWWMYLCSLERECITRASGTASVDWQNLDPEELKTTFVVHRYDQSALNTILGNLFGYDQSKYTTVDNHNIIKRMPTDMYQVKTCR
;
A
#
# COMPACT_ATOMS: atom_id res chain seq x y z
N MET A 1 -57.00 -35.33 -14.81
CA MET A 1 -55.80 -36.16 -14.60
C MET A 1 -55.09 -36.20 -15.94
N THR A 2 -53.85 -35.74 -16.14
CA THR A 2 -52.62 -36.01 -15.40
C THR A 2 -51.66 -34.82 -15.50
N GLY A 3 -51.11 -34.38 -14.36
CA GLY A 3 -50.10 -33.32 -14.29
C GLY A 3 -48.73 -33.77 -14.81
N ARG A 4 -48.12 -32.93 -15.64
CA ARG A 4 -46.69 -32.96 -15.96
C ARG A 4 -46.11 -31.68 -15.38
N TYR A 5 -45.33 -31.78 -14.31
CA TYR A 5 -44.13 -30.98 -14.00
C TYR A 5 -43.65 -31.37 -12.59
N PRO A 6 -42.62 -32.25 -12.47
CA PRO A 6 -41.84 -32.21 -11.23
C PRO A 6 -40.32 -32.45 -11.41
N LYS A 7 -39.77 -32.50 -12.63
CA LYS A 7 -38.33 -32.81 -12.81
C LYS A 7 -37.43 -31.56 -12.88
N HIS A 8 -37.89 -30.48 -13.50
CA HIS A 8 -37.07 -29.27 -13.71
C HIS A 8 -36.90 -28.44 -12.42
N GLN A 9 -37.95 -28.34 -11.60
CA GLN A 9 -37.90 -27.64 -10.32
C GLN A 9 -37.03 -28.37 -9.30
N LEU A 10 -37.03 -29.71 -9.34
CA LEU A 10 -36.16 -30.53 -8.49
C LEU A 10 -34.68 -30.28 -8.80
N TYR A 11 -34.34 -30.14 -10.08
CA TYR A 11 -32.98 -29.90 -10.53
C TYR A 11 -32.46 -28.52 -10.10
N ILE A 12 -33.29 -27.49 -10.23
CA ILE A 12 -32.95 -26.13 -9.78
C ILE A 12 -32.76 -26.10 -8.26
N ASN A 13 -33.67 -26.72 -7.50
CA ASN A 13 -33.53 -26.80 -6.04
C ASN A 13 -32.28 -27.58 -5.61
N PHE A 14 -31.90 -28.62 -6.36
CA PHE A 14 -30.69 -29.39 -6.11
C PHE A 14 -29.41 -28.58 -6.38
N CYS A 15 -29.37 -27.82 -7.49
CA CYS A 15 -28.25 -26.93 -7.80
C CYS A 15 -28.09 -25.79 -6.78
N VAL A 16 -29.20 -25.19 -6.32
CA VAL A 16 -29.17 -24.17 -5.26
C VAL A 16 -28.68 -24.75 -3.94
N ALA A 17 -29.13 -25.96 -3.58
CA ALA A 17 -28.67 -26.65 -2.37
C ALA A 17 -27.17 -26.96 -2.42
N LEU A 18 -26.64 -27.39 -3.57
CA LEU A 18 -25.20 -27.60 -3.77
C LEU A 18 -24.40 -26.29 -3.69
N GLY A 19 -24.92 -25.19 -4.25
CA GLY A 19 -24.28 -23.87 -4.16
C GLY A 19 -24.22 -23.36 -2.71
N ILE A 20 -25.29 -23.52 -1.94
CA ILE A 20 -25.32 -23.18 -0.51
C ILE A 20 -24.38 -24.08 0.28
N LEU A 21 -24.37 -25.39 0.02
CA LEU A 21 -23.47 -26.33 0.68
C LEU A 21 -22.00 -25.99 0.40
N TYR A 22 -21.67 -25.62 -0.84
CA TYR A 22 -20.34 -25.15 -1.22
C TYR A 22 -19.94 -23.89 -0.45
N LEU A 23 -20.83 -22.89 -0.35
CA LEU A 23 -20.56 -21.66 0.41
C LEU A 23 -20.39 -21.92 1.91
N VAL A 24 -21.17 -22.84 2.48
CA VAL A 24 -21.05 -23.23 3.89
C VAL A 24 -19.74 -23.99 4.13
N LEU A 25 -19.40 -24.95 3.28
CA LEU A 25 -18.14 -25.69 3.38
C LEU A 25 -16.94 -24.76 3.16
N TYR A 26 -17.02 -23.82 2.22
CA TYR A 26 -15.99 -22.81 1.99
C TYR A 26 -15.80 -21.91 3.22
N ARG A 27 -16.90 -21.46 3.86
CA ARG A 27 -16.83 -20.71 5.13
C ARG A 27 -16.26 -21.54 6.27
N VAL A 28 -16.64 -22.81 6.39
CA VAL A 28 -16.11 -23.72 7.43
C VAL A 28 -14.62 -24.00 7.21
N LEU A 29 -14.18 -24.16 5.96
CA LEU A 29 -12.76 -24.33 5.62
C LEU A 29 -11.95 -23.07 5.91
N GLN A 30 -12.47 -21.89 5.56
CA GLN A 30 -11.88 -20.60 5.97
C GLN A 30 -11.79 -20.52 7.51
N GLN A 31 -12.85 -20.85 8.23
CA GLN A 31 -12.89 -20.81 9.70
C GLN A 31 -11.98 -21.85 10.37
N ASN A 32 -11.75 -23.00 9.74
CA ASN A 32 -10.81 -24.01 10.23
C ASN A 32 -9.36 -23.68 9.90
N ALA A 33 -9.08 -23.04 8.75
CA ALA A 33 -7.77 -22.46 8.47
C ALA A 33 -7.43 -21.36 9.49
N TRP A 34 -8.43 -20.58 9.91
CA TRP A 34 -8.35 -19.62 11.02
C TRP A 34 -8.02 -20.29 12.37
N ASN A 35 -8.66 -21.41 12.69
CA ASN A 35 -8.34 -22.15 13.93
C ASN A 35 -6.92 -22.73 13.91
N GLY A 36 -6.38 -23.11 12.74
CA GLY A 36 -4.99 -23.55 12.60
C GLY A 36 -3.96 -22.45 12.87
N VAL A 37 -4.27 -21.20 12.51
CA VAL A 37 -3.41 -20.02 12.77
C VAL A 37 -3.49 -19.58 14.23
N LEU A 38 -4.65 -19.73 14.89
CA LEU A 38 -4.84 -19.41 16.31
C LEU A 38 -4.36 -20.54 17.27
N MET A 39 -4.27 -21.80 16.81
CA MET A 39 -3.91 -22.94 17.67
C MET A 39 -2.40 -23.10 17.95
N SER A 40 -1.52 -22.30 17.37
CA SER A 40 -0.11 -22.24 17.80
C SER A 40 0.07 -21.62 19.20
N HIS A 41 -1.00 -21.14 19.83
CA HIS A 41 -1.01 -20.59 21.19
C HIS A 41 -2.14 -21.15 22.07
N SER A 42 -2.36 -22.48 22.06
CA SER A 42 -3.24 -23.10 23.07
C SER A 42 -2.43 -23.65 24.27
N ARG A 43 -2.52 -22.94 25.39
CA ARG A 43 -2.02 -23.35 26.72
C ARG A 43 -2.74 -24.63 27.16
N ALA A 44 -2.00 -25.71 27.39
CA ALA A 44 -2.53 -26.86 28.13
C ALA A 44 -2.90 -26.43 29.55
N LYS A 45 -4.14 -26.73 29.98
CA LYS A 45 -4.62 -26.47 31.35
C LYS A 45 -3.90 -27.39 32.34
N ALA A 46 -3.05 -26.80 33.19
CA ALA A 46 -2.56 -27.37 34.44
C ALA A 46 -3.23 -26.64 35.63
N PRO A 47 -3.39 -27.29 36.80
CA PRO A 47 -4.31 -26.86 37.85
C PRO A 47 -3.87 -25.55 38.53
N GLU A 48 -4.86 -24.81 39.01
CA GLU A 48 -4.76 -23.48 39.63
C GLU A 48 -3.78 -23.47 40.81
N THR A 49 -2.62 -22.86 40.57
CA THR A 49 -1.84 -22.15 41.59
C THR A 49 -1.68 -20.72 41.12
N GLU A 50 -2.04 -19.75 41.99
CA GLU A 50 -1.80 -18.32 41.78
C GLU A 50 -0.30 -18.06 41.59
N HIS A 51 0.14 -18.14 40.35
CA HIS A 51 1.36 -17.50 39.91
C HIS A 51 0.97 -16.15 39.32
N VAL A 52 1.33 -15.09 40.05
CA VAL A 52 1.40 -13.73 39.51
C VAL A 52 2.35 -13.79 38.31
N TYR A 53 1.79 -13.97 37.12
CA TYR A 53 2.51 -13.86 35.86
C TYR A 53 2.84 -12.38 35.68
N ASN A 54 4.05 -12.01 36.09
CA ASN A 54 4.68 -10.77 35.65
C ASN A 54 5.08 -10.99 34.17
N SER A 55 4.11 -10.97 33.26
CA SER A 55 4.37 -11.11 31.83
C SER A 55 4.90 -9.78 31.30
N GLN A 56 6.20 -9.54 31.46
CA GLN A 56 6.88 -8.54 30.62
C GLN A 56 6.60 -8.90 29.17
N MET A 57 6.11 -7.92 28.39
CA MET A 57 5.97 -8.08 26.94
C MET A 57 7.32 -8.50 26.34
N PRO A 58 7.31 -9.36 25.30
CA PRO A 58 8.55 -9.76 24.65
C PRO A 58 9.26 -8.54 24.06
N ALA A 59 10.60 -8.59 24.00
CA ALA A 59 11.40 -7.50 23.46
C ALA A 59 11.13 -7.24 21.96
N SER A 60 10.65 -8.25 21.23
CA SER A 60 10.19 -8.15 19.84
C SER A 60 9.06 -9.15 19.55
N LEU A 61 8.25 -8.83 18.54
CA LEU A 61 7.25 -9.70 17.93
C LEU A 61 7.76 -10.15 16.57
N GLU A 62 7.61 -11.43 16.27
CA GLU A 62 8.04 -12.03 15.00
C GLU A 62 6.83 -12.23 14.07
N TYR A 63 6.91 -11.69 12.87
CA TYR A 63 5.88 -11.85 11.84
C TYR A 63 6.49 -12.41 10.57
N VAL A 64 5.79 -13.34 9.91
CA VAL A 64 6.32 -14.04 8.72
C VAL A 64 5.39 -13.81 7.54
N TYR A 65 5.91 -13.21 6.47
CA TYR A 65 5.18 -13.07 5.22
C TYR A 65 5.05 -14.43 4.55
N ASN A 66 3.81 -14.83 4.28
CA ASN A 66 3.50 -16.00 3.49
C ASN A 66 2.91 -15.50 2.16
N PRO A 67 3.60 -15.69 1.03
CA PRO A 67 3.09 -15.26 -0.27
C PRO A 67 1.69 -15.87 -0.56
N PRO A 68 0.77 -15.11 -1.18
CA PRO A 68 -0.52 -15.65 -1.62
C PRO A 68 -0.34 -16.77 -2.65
N GLU A 69 -1.27 -17.72 -2.70
CA GLU A 69 -1.21 -18.88 -3.62
C GLU A 69 -1.02 -18.46 -5.09
N GLN A 70 -1.59 -17.32 -5.48
CA GLN A 70 -1.49 -16.77 -6.83
C GLN A 70 -0.06 -16.41 -7.25
N SER A 71 0.85 -16.21 -6.29
CA SER A 71 2.27 -15.96 -6.56
C SER A 71 3.02 -17.21 -7.04
N GLY A 72 2.49 -18.41 -6.78
CA GLY A 72 3.20 -19.66 -7.05
C GLY A 72 4.41 -19.92 -6.13
N ILE A 73 4.65 -19.05 -5.14
CA ILE A 73 5.72 -19.19 -4.15
C ILE A 73 5.13 -19.72 -2.85
N TYR A 74 5.75 -20.77 -2.31
CA TYR A 74 5.29 -21.44 -1.09
C TYR A 74 6.27 -21.33 0.07
N ASP A 75 7.48 -20.86 -0.19
CA ASP A 75 8.48 -20.65 0.86
C ASP A 75 8.16 -19.37 1.64
N PRO A 76 8.09 -19.44 2.98
CA PRO A 76 7.83 -18.28 3.80
C PRO A 76 9.03 -17.32 3.79
N GLY A 77 8.75 -16.04 4.02
CA GLY A 77 9.77 -15.02 4.19
C GLY A 77 10.54 -15.18 5.50
N ARG A 78 11.68 -14.51 5.56
CA ARG A 78 12.39 -14.22 6.79
C ARG A 78 11.45 -13.45 7.74
N PRO A 79 11.44 -13.80 9.04
CA PRO A 79 10.67 -13.06 10.02
C PRO A 79 11.05 -11.58 10.12
N PHE A 80 10.04 -10.72 10.24
CA PHE A 80 10.15 -9.34 10.69
C PHE A 80 10.20 -9.31 12.21
N SER A 81 11.25 -8.72 12.79
CA SER A 81 11.42 -8.59 14.24
C SER A 81 11.05 -7.18 14.69
N ILE A 82 9.85 -7.02 15.24
CA ILE A 82 9.22 -5.70 15.45
C ILE A 82 9.07 -5.42 16.94
N ASP A 83 9.56 -4.27 17.40
CA ASP A 83 9.29 -3.79 18.75
C ASP A 83 7.77 -3.58 18.93
N PRO A 84 7.12 -4.22 19.93
CA PRO A 84 5.68 -4.12 20.14
C PRO A 84 5.17 -2.67 20.26
N SER A 85 6.00 -1.75 20.76
CA SER A 85 5.62 -0.34 20.92
C SER A 85 5.27 0.35 19.60
N PHE A 86 5.84 -0.08 18.47
CA PHE A 86 5.48 0.46 17.15
C PHE A 86 4.09 -0.01 16.71
N ILE A 87 3.73 -1.27 17.01
CA ILE A 87 2.41 -1.82 16.70
C ILE A 87 1.33 -1.10 17.53
N GLU A 88 1.62 -0.87 18.82
CA GLU A 88 0.75 -0.08 19.70
C GLU A 88 0.62 1.37 19.24
N HIS A 89 1.74 2.03 18.91
CA HIS A 89 1.74 3.41 18.43
C HIS A 89 0.92 3.60 17.15
N LEU A 90 0.95 2.63 16.24
CA LEU A 90 0.21 2.66 14.98
C LEU A 90 -1.26 2.17 15.10
N ASP A 91 -1.71 1.82 16.31
CA ASP A 91 -3.04 1.23 16.61
C ASP A 91 -3.35 0.03 15.68
N LEU A 92 -2.40 -0.88 15.54
CA LEU A 92 -2.48 -2.03 14.65
C LEU A 92 -2.87 -3.32 15.41
N PRO A 93 -3.74 -4.18 14.84
CA PRO A 93 -4.54 -3.96 13.63
C PRO A 93 -5.64 -2.90 13.86
N PRO A 94 -6.11 -2.23 12.79
CA PRO A 94 -7.12 -1.18 12.92
C PRO A 94 -8.43 -1.75 13.48
N LYS A 95 -9.10 -0.94 14.31
CA LYS A 95 -10.36 -1.31 14.98
C LYS A 95 -11.54 -1.51 14.03
N SER A 96 -11.47 -0.95 12.83
CA SER A 96 -12.53 -1.01 11.82
C SER A 96 -11.96 -0.88 10.41
N PHE A 97 -12.64 -1.47 9.44
CA PHE A 97 -12.28 -1.39 8.02
C PHE A 97 -13.26 -0.53 7.22
N PHE A 98 -12.73 0.19 6.24
CA PHE A 98 -13.48 1.02 5.31
C PHE A 98 -14.39 0.17 4.43
N GLN A 99 -15.66 0.56 4.32
CA GLN A 99 -16.63 -0.09 3.47
C GLN A 99 -16.56 0.50 2.06
N LEU A 100 -15.80 -0.15 1.19
CA LEU A 100 -15.61 0.28 -0.20
C LEU A 100 -16.82 -0.11 -1.06
N THR A 101 -17.51 0.89 -1.61
CA THR A 101 -18.72 0.77 -2.43
C THR A 101 -18.76 1.91 -3.45
N ASN A 102 -19.65 1.85 -4.44
CA ASN A 102 -19.87 2.97 -5.37
C ASN A 102 -20.17 4.30 -4.67
N ALA A 103 -20.86 4.28 -3.51
CA ALA A 103 -21.21 5.48 -2.75
C ALA A 103 -20.05 6.04 -1.91
N THR A 104 -18.98 5.26 -1.71
CA THR A 104 -17.87 5.60 -0.81
C THR A 104 -16.53 5.67 -1.52
N VAL A 105 -16.40 5.16 -2.75
CA VAL A 105 -15.13 5.15 -3.50
C VAL A 105 -14.55 6.56 -3.67
N ARG A 106 -15.38 7.59 -3.89
CA ARG A 106 -14.88 8.97 -4.03
C ARG A 106 -14.51 9.65 -2.69
N LYS A 107 -14.72 8.99 -1.55
CA LYS A 107 -14.46 9.52 -0.20
C LYS A 107 -13.05 9.15 0.26
N PHE A 108 -12.07 9.93 -0.18
CA PHE A 108 -10.67 9.82 0.23
C PHE A 108 -10.09 11.21 0.51
N VAL A 109 -8.94 11.26 1.16
CA VAL A 109 -8.16 12.50 1.31
C VAL A 109 -6.86 12.41 0.50
N PHE A 110 -6.42 13.53 -0.06
CA PHE A 110 -5.09 13.59 -0.67
C PHE A 110 -4.02 13.67 0.41
N VAL A 111 -2.90 12.99 0.20
CA VAL A 111 -1.77 12.98 1.15
C VAL A 111 -0.49 13.23 0.38
N THR A 112 0.27 14.23 0.80
CA THR A 112 1.61 14.49 0.29
C THR A 112 2.55 14.76 1.46
N ALA A 113 3.84 14.51 1.29
CA ALA A 113 4.84 14.75 2.33
C ALA A 113 6.10 15.36 1.72
N VAL A 114 6.57 16.46 2.29
CA VAL A 114 7.59 17.31 1.67
C VAL A 114 8.58 17.89 2.67
N ASP A 115 9.80 18.10 2.17
CA ASP A 115 10.82 18.95 2.79
C ASP A 115 10.99 20.23 1.96
N THR A 116 11.83 21.14 2.44
CA THR A 116 12.13 22.42 1.76
C THR A 116 12.57 22.24 0.31
N SER A 117 13.28 21.15 -0.02
CA SER A 117 13.79 20.94 -1.38
C SER A 117 12.69 20.68 -2.42
N HIS A 118 11.52 20.21 -1.98
CA HIS A 118 10.36 19.95 -2.85
C HIS A 118 9.19 20.91 -2.59
N PHE A 119 9.33 21.92 -1.73
CA PHE A 119 8.23 22.81 -1.36
C PHE A 119 7.64 23.58 -2.55
N ALA A 120 8.49 24.06 -3.47
CA ALA A 120 8.05 24.72 -4.69
C ALA A 120 7.18 23.81 -5.57
N GLU A 121 7.60 22.55 -5.70
CA GLU A 121 6.88 21.53 -6.47
C GLU A 121 5.54 21.19 -5.81
N ALA A 122 5.53 21.10 -4.47
CA ALA A 122 4.34 20.84 -3.67
C ALA A 122 3.26 21.93 -3.84
N LYS A 123 3.65 23.20 -3.98
CA LYS A 123 2.70 24.28 -4.21
C LYS A 123 1.88 24.07 -5.48
N ASP A 124 2.55 23.77 -6.58
CA ASP A 124 1.87 23.54 -7.87
C ASP A 124 1.05 22.23 -7.84
N CYS A 125 1.50 21.21 -7.10
CA CYS A 125 0.69 20.02 -6.78
C CYS A 125 -0.62 20.39 -6.09
N ILE A 126 -0.54 21.11 -4.97
CA ILE A 126 -1.70 21.51 -4.17
C ILE A 126 -2.64 22.42 -4.94
N ALA A 127 -2.09 23.38 -5.71
CA ALA A 127 -2.89 24.26 -6.55
C ALA A 127 -3.73 23.47 -7.56
N SER A 128 -3.14 22.44 -8.19
CA SER A 128 -3.84 21.58 -9.15
C SER A 128 -4.98 20.78 -8.51
N ILE A 129 -4.79 20.31 -7.26
CA ILE A 129 -5.82 19.58 -6.52
C ILE A 129 -6.93 20.51 -6.06
N GLN A 130 -6.60 21.67 -5.47
CA GLN A 130 -7.59 22.68 -5.07
C GLN A 130 -8.44 23.18 -6.24
N HIS A 131 -7.93 23.07 -7.47
CA HIS A 131 -8.67 23.37 -8.68
C HIS A 131 -9.61 22.23 -9.09
N ASN A 132 -9.08 21.03 -9.26
CA ASN A 132 -9.81 19.88 -9.84
C ASN A 132 -10.61 19.05 -8.83
N PHE A 133 -10.30 19.17 -7.54
CA PHE A 133 -10.92 18.46 -6.41
C PHE A 133 -11.25 19.47 -5.30
N PRO A 134 -12.11 20.48 -5.56
CA PRO A 134 -12.33 21.60 -4.64
C PRO A 134 -12.92 21.17 -3.28
N ASP A 135 -13.62 20.03 -3.23
CA ASP A 135 -14.28 19.51 -2.02
C ASP A 135 -13.42 18.49 -1.26
N HIS A 136 -12.25 18.11 -1.78
CA HIS A 136 -11.36 17.14 -1.13
C HIS A 136 -10.40 17.83 -0.17
N HIS A 137 -10.18 17.18 0.97
CA HIS A 137 -9.15 17.58 1.93
C HIS A 137 -7.76 17.11 1.47
N ILE A 138 -6.75 17.92 1.78
CA ILE A 138 -5.35 17.66 1.48
C ILE A 138 -4.58 17.64 2.80
N LEU A 139 -3.85 16.56 3.06
CA LEU A 139 -2.94 16.46 4.19
C LEU A 139 -1.51 16.66 3.68
N LEU A 140 -0.83 17.68 4.21
CA LEU A 140 0.57 17.94 3.94
C LEU A 140 1.40 17.57 5.16
N TYR A 141 2.21 16.53 5.02
CA TYR A 141 3.17 16.11 6.04
C TYR A 141 4.52 16.82 5.86
N ASP A 142 4.95 17.52 6.90
CA ASP A 142 6.25 18.18 6.98
C ASP A 142 7.33 17.18 7.38
N LEU A 143 8.27 16.97 6.46
CA LEU A 143 9.48 16.16 6.62
C LEU A 143 10.73 17.00 6.92
N GLY A 144 10.64 18.33 6.86
CA GLY A 144 11.76 19.24 7.09
C GLY A 144 11.56 20.64 6.50
N LEU A 145 10.35 21.20 6.61
CA LEU A 145 10.02 22.55 6.15
C LEU A 145 10.59 23.65 7.05
N GLU A 146 10.92 24.79 6.45
CA GLU A 146 11.30 26.00 7.14
C GLU A 146 10.07 26.73 7.71
N LYS A 147 10.29 27.58 8.72
CA LYS A 147 9.21 28.28 9.42
C LYS A 147 8.32 29.12 8.49
N TRP A 148 8.90 29.76 7.47
CA TRP A 148 8.12 30.57 6.52
C TRP A 148 7.27 29.70 5.58
N GLU A 149 7.76 28.51 5.22
CA GLU A 149 7.01 27.52 4.41
C GLU A 149 5.81 27.02 5.22
N ILE A 150 6.02 26.66 6.49
CA ILE A 150 4.96 26.27 7.42
C ILE A 150 3.90 27.37 7.54
N ASN A 151 4.32 28.64 7.67
CA ASN A 151 3.39 29.78 7.72
C ASN A 151 2.55 29.91 6.44
N GLN A 152 3.11 29.60 5.27
CA GLN A 152 2.36 29.58 4.01
C GLN A 152 1.35 28.44 3.96
N VAL A 153 1.75 27.20 4.32
CA VAL A 153 0.84 26.05 4.31
C VAL A 153 -0.37 26.31 5.20
N ASN A 154 -0.17 26.92 6.37
CA ASN A 154 -1.23 27.15 7.36
C ASN A 154 -2.36 28.08 6.90
N ILE A 155 -2.19 28.84 5.80
CA ILE A 155 -3.21 29.71 5.24
C ILE A 155 -3.86 29.14 3.97
N TRP A 156 -3.42 27.98 3.47
CA TRP A 156 -3.96 27.37 2.25
C TRP A 156 -5.35 26.76 2.49
N CYS A 157 -6.23 26.92 1.49
CA CYS A 157 -7.58 26.35 1.53
C CYS A 157 -7.54 24.81 1.52
N ASN A 158 -8.35 24.17 2.37
CA ASN A 158 -8.52 22.71 2.41
C ASN A 158 -7.23 21.90 2.63
N VAL A 159 -6.17 22.55 3.14
CA VAL A 159 -4.89 21.90 3.46
C VAL A 159 -4.70 21.86 4.97
N ASP A 160 -4.52 20.66 5.51
CA ASP A 160 -4.10 20.45 6.89
C ASP A 160 -2.60 20.14 6.94
N TYR A 161 -1.87 21.01 7.63
CA TYR A 161 -0.45 20.81 7.94
C TYR A 161 -0.29 19.79 9.09
N ARG A 162 0.62 18.83 8.93
CA ARG A 162 1.02 17.87 9.97
C ARG A 162 2.53 17.72 10.02
N LYS A 163 3.12 17.69 11.21
CA LYS A 163 4.55 17.35 11.36
C LYS A 163 4.69 15.84 11.48
N PHE A 164 5.55 15.21 10.67
CA PHE A 164 5.83 13.78 10.83
C PHE A 164 6.75 13.56 12.05
N ASP A 165 6.29 12.79 13.04
CA ASP A 165 7.08 12.50 14.25
C ASP A 165 8.07 11.35 14.00
N VAL A 166 9.19 11.67 13.34
CA VAL A 166 10.28 10.72 13.08
C VAL A 166 10.84 10.07 14.35
N LYS A 167 10.65 10.66 15.53
CA LYS A 167 11.19 10.14 16.80
C LYS A 167 10.37 8.98 17.34
N ALA A 168 9.13 8.82 16.90
CA ALA A 168 8.26 7.70 17.26
C ALA A 168 8.64 6.39 16.54
N TYR A 169 9.62 6.42 15.63
CA TYR A 169 9.96 5.32 14.74
C TYR A 169 11.45 4.93 14.82
N PRO A 170 11.84 3.75 14.29
CA PRO A 170 13.24 3.38 14.18
C PRO A 170 14.09 4.42 13.44
N LYS A 171 15.37 4.54 13.82
CA LYS A 171 16.27 5.59 13.31
C LYS A 171 16.34 5.67 11.78
N HIS A 172 16.20 4.56 11.04
CA HIS A 172 16.27 4.56 9.58
C HIS A 172 15.07 5.25 8.91
N VAL A 173 13.92 5.31 9.60
CA VAL A 173 12.71 5.99 9.11
C VAL A 173 12.94 7.50 9.00
N GLY A 174 13.73 8.08 9.92
CA GLY A 174 14.10 9.49 9.88
C GLY A 174 14.99 9.88 8.69
N ARG A 175 15.54 8.92 7.94
CA ARG A 175 16.28 9.19 6.71
C ARG A 175 15.30 9.21 5.52
N ILE A 176 14.77 10.39 5.25
CA ILE A 176 13.73 10.65 4.22
C ILE A 176 14.08 10.07 2.84
N THR A 177 15.37 10.04 2.47
CA THR A 177 15.82 9.45 1.19
C THR A 177 15.53 7.96 1.08
N HIS A 178 15.33 7.25 2.19
CA HIS A 178 14.95 5.85 2.21
C HIS A 178 13.44 5.61 2.07
N LYS A 179 12.62 6.68 2.06
CA LYS A 179 11.16 6.62 1.85
C LYS A 179 10.35 5.70 2.79
N ALA A 180 10.98 5.12 3.81
CA ALA A 180 10.34 4.22 4.78
C ALA A 180 9.17 4.87 5.55
N PHE A 181 9.17 6.19 5.68
CA PHE A 181 8.10 6.95 6.32
C PHE A 181 6.76 6.90 5.57
N LYS A 182 6.76 6.68 4.24
CA LYS A 182 5.57 6.87 3.40
C LYS A 182 4.37 6.05 3.89
N PHE A 183 4.58 4.75 4.07
CA PHE A 183 3.49 3.86 4.50
C PHE A 183 3.13 4.03 5.98
N LEU A 184 4.02 4.57 6.80
CA LEU A 184 3.72 4.93 8.19
C LEU A 184 2.79 6.16 8.24
N VAL A 185 3.05 7.17 7.40
CA VAL A 185 2.14 8.30 7.20
C VAL A 185 0.78 7.81 6.67
N ILE A 186 0.78 6.93 5.66
CA ILE A 186 -0.46 6.35 5.12
C ILE A 186 -1.25 5.63 6.22
N GLN A 187 -0.61 4.89 7.13
CA GLN A 187 -1.29 4.24 8.26
C GLN A 187 -2.02 5.25 9.15
N GLU A 188 -1.35 6.33 9.56
CA GLU A 188 -1.97 7.37 10.37
C GLU A 188 -3.20 7.97 9.68
N VAL A 189 -3.10 8.23 8.37
CA VAL A 189 -4.21 8.77 7.59
C VAL A 189 -5.35 7.76 7.45
N LEU A 190 -5.05 6.49 7.16
CA LEU A 190 -6.04 5.44 7.00
C LEU A 190 -6.77 5.13 8.30
N ALA A 191 -6.10 5.25 9.46
CA ALA A 191 -6.74 5.12 10.77
C ALA A 191 -7.80 6.22 11.00
N GLN A 192 -7.59 7.42 10.45
CA GLN A 192 -8.48 8.57 10.64
C GLN A 192 -9.58 8.67 9.57
N TYR A 193 -9.23 8.48 8.30
CA TYR A 193 -10.12 8.76 7.15
C TYR A 193 -10.59 7.48 6.46
N GLY A 194 -9.93 6.34 6.68
CA GLY A 194 -10.21 5.07 6.04
C GLY A 194 -9.82 4.97 4.55
N ALA A 195 -9.53 6.08 3.88
CA ALA A 195 -9.03 6.10 2.51
C ALA A 195 -8.10 7.29 2.27
N ALA A 196 -7.01 7.05 1.54
CA ALA A 196 -5.98 8.02 1.24
C ALA A 196 -5.55 7.90 -0.23
N PHE A 197 -5.34 9.04 -0.88
CA PHE A 197 -4.63 9.09 -2.14
C PHE A 197 -3.26 9.71 -1.90
N TRP A 198 -2.26 8.84 -1.74
CA TRP A 198 -0.87 9.27 -1.65
C TRP A 198 -0.42 9.86 -2.98
N ILE A 199 0.20 11.03 -2.95
CA ILE A 199 0.77 11.71 -4.10
C ILE A 199 2.12 12.37 -3.74
N ASP A 200 3.14 12.08 -4.55
CA ASP A 200 4.42 12.76 -4.46
C ASP A 200 4.28 14.23 -4.90
N ALA A 201 5.20 15.10 -4.46
CA ALA A 201 5.17 16.54 -4.77
C ALA A 201 5.15 16.86 -6.27
N SER A 202 5.65 15.95 -7.11
CA SER A 202 5.64 16.04 -8.59
C SER A 202 4.28 15.80 -9.25
N PHE A 203 3.27 15.32 -8.52
CA PHE A 203 1.95 15.01 -9.07
C PHE A 203 1.15 16.27 -9.42
N ARG A 204 0.41 16.26 -10.53
CA ARG A 204 -0.58 17.28 -10.90
C ARG A 204 -1.85 16.61 -11.36
N ALA A 205 -2.99 17.02 -10.78
CA ALA A 205 -4.29 16.71 -11.36
C ALA A 205 -4.58 17.72 -12.48
N THR A 206 -4.88 17.26 -13.69
CA THR A 206 -5.23 18.13 -14.82
C THR A 206 -6.74 18.19 -15.04
N ASP A 207 -7.46 17.15 -14.65
CA ASP A 207 -8.89 17.00 -14.86
C ASP A 207 -9.69 16.83 -13.56
N PRO A 208 -10.98 17.21 -13.53
CA PRO A 208 -11.87 17.03 -12.39
C PRO A 208 -12.07 15.56 -11.99
N VAL A 209 -12.47 15.33 -10.74
CA VAL A 209 -12.75 13.99 -10.15
C VAL A 209 -13.69 13.10 -10.97
N ASP A 210 -14.54 13.65 -11.83
CA ASP A 210 -15.44 12.86 -12.68
C ASP A 210 -14.72 12.14 -13.82
N SER A 211 -13.55 12.64 -14.26
CA SER A 211 -12.70 12.01 -15.27
C SER A 211 -11.93 10.79 -14.74
N TRP A 212 -12.01 10.49 -13.43
CA TRP A 212 -11.20 9.49 -12.75
C TRP A 212 -11.90 8.13 -12.57
N GLN A 213 -12.96 7.87 -13.33
CA GLN A 213 -13.84 6.70 -13.11
C GLN A 213 -13.10 5.36 -13.24
N ASP A 214 -12.17 5.21 -14.19
CA ASP A 214 -11.40 3.97 -14.37
C ASP A 214 -10.58 3.61 -13.13
N ILE A 215 -10.03 4.60 -12.42
CA ILE A 215 -9.29 4.42 -11.17
C ILE A 215 -10.24 3.92 -10.07
N PHE A 216 -11.45 4.47 -10.00
CA PHE A 216 -12.45 4.07 -9.01
C PHE A 216 -13.01 2.67 -9.30
N ASP A 217 -13.27 2.35 -10.56
CA ASP A 217 -13.75 1.03 -10.97
C ASP A 217 -12.71 -0.06 -10.69
N LEU A 218 -11.43 0.22 -10.95
CA LEU A 218 -10.34 -0.69 -10.61
C LEU A 218 -10.23 -0.89 -9.08
N ALA A 219 -10.32 0.18 -8.29
CA ALA A 219 -10.31 0.08 -6.84
C ALA A 219 -11.47 -0.79 -6.31
N LEU A 220 -12.68 -0.60 -6.85
CA LEU A 220 -13.85 -1.41 -6.51
C LEU A 220 -13.65 -2.88 -6.90
N HIS A 221 -13.00 -3.13 -8.03
CA HIS A 221 -12.77 -4.49 -8.53
C HIS A 221 -11.70 -5.25 -7.74
N ASN A 222 -10.62 -4.58 -7.35
CA ASN A 222 -9.46 -5.22 -6.73
C ASN A 222 -9.42 -5.15 -5.20
N GLY A 223 -10.45 -4.57 -4.58
CA GLY A 223 -10.59 -4.47 -3.13
C GLY A 223 -10.01 -3.21 -2.51
N GLY A 224 -9.44 -2.29 -3.30
CA GLY A 224 -9.20 -0.92 -2.88
C GLY A 224 -7.75 -0.46 -2.88
N ILE A 225 -6.92 -0.87 -3.85
CA ILE A 225 -5.59 -0.27 -4.02
C ILE A 225 -5.23 -0.10 -5.49
N VAL A 226 -4.88 1.12 -5.89
CA VAL A 226 -4.57 1.42 -7.29
C VAL A 226 -3.32 2.29 -7.37
N MET A 227 -2.31 1.82 -8.09
CA MET A 227 -1.17 2.65 -8.51
C MET A 227 -1.53 3.34 -9.82
N VAL A 228 -1.47 4.66 -9.82
CA VAL A 228 -1.79 5.46 -10.99
C VAL A 228 -0.49 6.02 -11.57
N TYR A 229 -0.30 5.82 -12.88
CA TYR A 229 0.87 6.32 -13.58
C TYR A 229 0.48 6.89 -14.93
N ASN A 230 1.29 7.81 -15.44
CA ASN A 230 1.18 8.28 -16.81
C ASN A 230 2.25 7.60 -17.68
N GLU A 231 2.05 7.55 -19.00
CA GLU A 231 2.98 6.87 -19.94
C GLU A 231 4.42 7.37 -19.81
N THR A 232 4.61 8.66 -19.48
CA THR A 232 5.94 9.24 -19.22
C THR A 232 6.60 8.79 -17.91
N GLY A 233 5.82 8.17 -17.02
CA GLY A 233 6.22 7.63 -15.74
C GLY A 233 6.51 6.13 -15.77
N GLU A 234 6.43 5.48 -16.95
CA GLU A 234 6.99 4.16 -17.12
C GLU A 234 8.48 4.22 -16.81
N MET A 235 8.79 3.42 -15.82
CA MET A 235 10.11 3.28 -15.29
C MET A 235 10.81 2.24 -16.17
N PRO A 236 11.92 2.56 -16.84
CA PRO A 236 12.44 1.70 -17.91
C PRO A 236 12.99 0.35 -17.44
N LEU A 237 13.04 0.13 -16.12
CA LEU A 237 13.69 -1.02 -15.51
C LEU A 237 12.71 -1.89 -14.74
N THR A 238 13.09 -3.14 -14.63
CA THR A 238 12.27 -4.19 -14.03
C THR A 238 12.21 -4.02 -12.52
N ASN A 239 11.20 -4.62 -11.89
CA ASN A 239 11.12 -4.59 -10.44
C ASN A 239 12.33 -5.27 -9.79
N TYR A 240 12.87 -6.33 -10.40
CA TYR A 240 14.12 -6.95 -9.97
C TYR A 240 15.30 -5.96 -10.02
N ALA A 241 15.47 -5.25 -11.14
CA ALA A 241 16.59 -4.31 -11.31
C ALA A 241 16.60 -3.18 -10.27
N TRP A 242 15.44 -2.87 -9.69
CA TRP A 242 15.31 -1.81 -8.70
C TRP A 242 14.99 -2.25 -7.28
N SER A 243 15.04 -3.54 -7.00
CA SER A 243 14.76 -4.07 -5.67
C SER A 243 16.02 -4.74 -5.15
N ASP A 244 16.47 -4.33 -3.96
CA ASP A 244 17.61 -5.02 -3.35
C ASP A 244 17.23 -6.50 -3.17
N PRO A 245 18.06 -7.46 -3.62
CA PRO A 245 17.75 -8.87 -3.50
C PRO A 245 17.46 -9.33 -2.07
N TYR A 246 17.97 -8.60 -1.06
CA TYR A 246 17.70 -8.88 0.34
C TYR A 246 16.25 -8.63 0.74
N MET A 247 15.55 -7.68 0.10
CA MET A 247 14.12 -7.44 0.34
C MET A 247 13.31 -8.70 0.04
N PHE A 248 13.68 -9.46 -0.99
CA PHE A 248 13.00 -10.71 -1.36
C PHE A 248 13.20 -11.83 -0.32
N GLN A 249 14.13 -11.68 0.63
CA GLN A 249 14.21 -12.61 1.75
C GLN A 249 13.04 -12.38 2.71
N PHE A 250 12.60 -11.14 2.93
CA PHE A 250 11.43 -10.81 3.75
C PHE A 250 10.13 -10.97 2.97
N LEU A 251 10.16 -10.65 1.68
CA LEU A 251 9.02 -10.71 0.76
C LEU A 251 9.31 -11.68 -0.41
N PRO A 252 9.34 -13.01 -0.20
CA PRO A 252 9.59 -13.96 -1.28
C PRO A 252 8.66 -13.77 -2.47
N THR A 253 9.21 -13.93 -3.67
CA THR A 253 8.54 -13.66 -4.94
C THR A 253 9.21 -14.45 -6.06
N ASP A 254 8.53 -14.62 -7.19
CA ASP A 254 9.11 -15.23 -8.38
C ASP A 254 10.10 -14.27 -9.05
N LEU A 255 11.40 -14.53 -8.85
CA LEU A 255 12.47 -13.66 -9.36
C LEU A 255 12.53 -13.61 -10.89
N ASP A 256 12.13 -14.67 -11.59
CA ASP A 256 12.17 -14.69 -13.06
C ASP A 256 11.03 -13.84 -13.64
N VAL A 257 9.87 -13.84 -12.98
CA VAL A 257 8.80 -12.90 -13.29
C VAL A 257 9.21 -11.47 -12.92
N GLN A 258 9.84 -11.23 -11.76
CA GLN A 258 10.31 -9.89 -11.38
C GLN A 258 11.35 -9.29 -12.34
N LYS A 259 12.16 -10.11 -13.02
CA LYS A 259 13.09 -9.69 -14.09
C LYS A 259 12.38 -9.32 -15.39
N SER A 260 11.09 -9.62 -15.52
CA SER A 260 10.30 -9.33 -16.72
C SER A 260 9.24 -8.25 -16.48
N LEU A 261 8.86 -8.01 -15.22
CA LEU A 261 7.90 -6.99 -14.84
C LEU A 261 8.55 -5.62 -14.71
N ILE A 262 8.01 -4.64 -15.44
CA ILE A 262 8.38 -3.23 -15.28
C ILE A 262 7.95 -2.73 -13.90
N GLN A 263 8.84 -2.04 -13.17
CA GLN A 263 8.46 -1.50 -11.86
C GLN A 263 7.49 -0.33 -12.02
N GLN A 264 6.38 -0.35 -11.30
CA GLN A 264 5.39 0.72 -11.32
C GLN A 264 5.71 1.77 -10.26
N CYS A 265 5.44 3.05 -10.52
CA CYS A 265 5.76 4.05 -9.50
C CYS A 265 4.79 4.00 -8.30
N SER A 266 5.32 4.04 -7.07
CA SER A 266 4.55 4.30 -5.84
C SER A 266 4.31 5.80 -5.58
N CYS A 267 4.37 6.60 -6.64
CA CYS A 267 4.30 8.05 -6.60
C CYS A 267 2.86 8.58 -6.45
N ALA A 268 1.88 7.84 -6.98
CA ALA A 268 0.46 8.17 -6.90
C ALA A 268 -0.29 6.87 -6.63
N VAL A 269 -0.79 6.69 -5.41
CA VAL A 269 -1.43 5.45 -4.98
C VAL A 269 -2.72 5.76 -4.23
N LEU A 270 -3.84 5.33 -4.78
CA LEU A 270 -5.15 5.39 -4.13
C LEU A 270 -5.33 4.13 -3.29
N ILE A 271 -5.59 4.30 -2.00
CA ILE A 271 -5.59 3.22 -1.00
C ILE A 271 -6.81 3.36 -0.11
N TYR A 272 -7.56 2.27 0.05
CA TYR A 272 -8.65 2.14 1.00
C TYR A 272 -8.26 1.12 2.07
N ASN A 273 -8.53 1.43 3.33
CA ASN A 273 -8.33 0.52 4.46
C ASN A 273 -9.45 -0.54 4.52
N THR A 274 -9.63 -1.28 3.43
CA THR A 274 -10.50 -2.47 3.44
C THR A 274 -9.78 -3.59 4.17
N GLU A 275 -10.53 -4.56 4.69
CA GLU A 275 -9.93 -5.72 5.35
C GLU A 275 -8.97 -6.47 4.41
N PHE A 276 -9.33 -6.58 3.14
CA PHE A 276 -8.51 -7.20 2.11
C PHE A 276 -7.18 -6.48 1.92
N VAL A 277 -7.21 -5.17 1.65
CA VAL A 277 -6.00 -4.36 1.42
C VAL A 277 -5.13 -4.33 2.68
N PHE A 278 -5.74 -4.24 3.87
CA PHE A 278 -5.00 -4.27 5.11
C PHE A 278 -4.20 -5.56 5.30
N ARG A 279 -4.88 -6.71 5.22
CA ARG A 279 -4.28 -8.03 5.49
C ARG A 279 -3.22 -8.42 4.47
N HIS A 280 -3.46 -8.10 3.20
CA HIS A 280 -2.63 -8.58 2.10
C HIS A 280 -1.58 -7.58 1.63
N VAL A 281 -1.73 -6.29 1.94
CA VAL A 281 -0.80 -5.26 1.48
C VAL A 281 -0.26 -4.42 2.64
N LEU A 282 -1.13 -3.68 3.32
CA LEU A 282 -0.69 -2.62 4.22
C LEU A 282 0.06 -3.17 5.44
N TRP A 283 -0.40 -4.27 6.01
CA TRP A 283 0.30 -4.94 7.10
C TRP A 283 1.77 -5.17 6.77
N TRP A 284 2.05 -5.77 5.62
CA TRP A 284 3.41 -6.09 5.18
C TRP A 284 4.21 -4.86 4.79
N MET A 285 3.56 -3.83 4.23
CA MET A 285 4.20 -2.54 3.98
C MET A 285 4.64 -1.87 5.30
N TYR A 286 3.81 -1.94 6.35
CA TYR A 286 4.14 -1.37 7.66
C TYR A 286 5.29 -2.11 8.32
N LEU A 287 5.25 -3.45 8.30
CA LEU A 287 6.35 -4.25 8.85
C LEU A 287 7.65 -4.01 8.08
N CYS A 288 7.62 -3.94 6.74
CA CYS A 288 8.80 -3.64 5.96
C CYS A 288 9.33 -2.23 6.24
N SER A 289 8.47 -1.21 6.34
CA SER A 289 8.86 0.15 6.75
C SER A 289 9.57 0.21 8.10
N LEU A 290 9.14 -0.61 9.07
CA LEU A 290 9.73 -0.70 10.41
C LEU A 290 11.01 -1.56 10.45
N GLU A 291 11.16 -2.51 9.52
CA GLU A 291 12.34 -3.37 9.42
C GLU A 291 13.37 -2.79 8.47
N ARG A 292 14.46 -2.27 9.05
CA ARG A 292 15.53 -1.60 8.29
C ARG A 292 16.04 -2.46 7.14
N GLU A 293 16.23 -3.76 7.39
CA GLU A 293 16.81 -4.65 6.39
C GLU A 293 15.87 -4.95 5.22
N CYS A 294 14.56 -4.88 5.44
CA CYS A 294 13.58 -5.03 4.38
C CYS A 294 13.56 -3.79 3.49
N ILE A 295 13.35 -2.61 4.08
CA ILE A 295 13.03 -1.40 3.31
C ILE A 295 14.25 -0.61 2.83
N THR A 296 15.39 -0.67 3.53
CA THR A 296 16.53 0.24 3.25
C THR A 296 17.81 -0.44 2.81
N ARG A 297 17.93 -1.76 2.98
CA ARG A 297 19.23 -2.39 2.79
C ARG A 297 19.64 -2.28 1.32
N ALA A 298 20.67 -1.49 1.11
CA ALA A 298 21.60 -1.49 -0.01
C ALA A 298 23.01 -1.42 0.61
N SER A 299 23.41 -2.47 1.32
CA SER A 299 24.74 -2.52 1.94
C SER A 299 25.75 -3.12 0.97
N GLY A 300 26.45 -2.26 0.22
CA GLY A 300 27.67 -2.63 -0.51
C GLY A 300 27.51 -2.98 -1.99
N THR A 301 26.32 -2.89 -2.57
CA THR A 301 26.14 -2.98 -4.03
C THR A 301 26.37 -1.59 -4.63
N ALA A 302 27.48 -1.44 -5.37
CA ALA A 302 27.72 -0.25 -6.17
C ALA A 302 26.54 -0.04 -7.12
N SER A 303 26.00 1.19 -7.17
CA SER A 303 25.08 1.57 -8.23
C SER A 303 25.79 1.30 -9.56
N VAL A 304 25.34 0.30 -10.30
CA VAL A 304 25.86 0.05 -11.64
C VAL A 304 25.50 1.26 -12.48
N ASP A 305 26.44 1.74 -13.31
CA ASP A 305 26.13 2.75 -14.32
C ASP A 305 25.26 2.11 -15.40
N TRP A 306 23.96 2.07 -15.11
CA TRP A 306 22.94 1.45 -15.94
C TRP A 306 22.86 2.07 -17.34
N GLN A 307 23.39 3.28 -17.55
CA GLN A 307 23.41 3.90 -18.88
C GLN A 307 24.34 3.16 -19.85
N ASN A 308 25.26 2.32 -19.35
CA ASN A 308 26.20 1.55 -20.16
C ASN A 308 25.85 0.07 -20.28
N LEU A 309 24.79 -0.40 -19.63
CA LEU A 309 24.33 -1.79 -19.74
C LEU A 309 23.47 -1.96 -20.99
N ASP A 310 23.56 -3.11 -21.64
CA ASP A 310 22.66 -3.44 -22.73
C ASP A 310 21.21 -3.71 -22.23
N PRO A 311 20.19 -3.67 -23.10
CA PRO A 311 18.80 -3.84 -22.68
C PRO A 311 18.47 -5.17 -22.00
N GLU A 312 19.23 -6.24 -22.24
CA GLU A 312 19.01 -7.53 -21.58
C GLU A 312 19.73 -7.59 -20.24
N GLU A 313 20.95 -7.05 -20.15
CA GLU A 313 21.68 -6.86 -18.89
C GLU A 313 20.87 -6.00 -17.90
N LEU A 314 20.22 -4.94 -18.39
CA LEU A 314 19.35 -4.06 -17.60
C LEU A 314 18.18 -4.78 -16.94
N LYS A 315 17.65 -5.83 -17.55
CA LYS A 315 16.50 -6.57 -17.02
C LYS A 315 16.89 -7.49 -15.87
N THR A 316 18.13 -7.97 -15.86
CA THR A 316 18.61 -9.00 -14.93
C THR A 316 19.63 -8.51 -13.92
N THR A 317 19.99 -7.23 -13.96
CA THR A 317 21.01 -6.64 -13.07
C THR A 317 20.35 -5.76 -12.02
N PHE A 318 20.67 -6.01 -10.75
CA PHE A 318 20.35 -5.05 -9.69
C PHE A 318 21.13 -3.75 -9.91
N VAL A 319 20.42 -2.64 -10.03
CA VAL A 319 20.97 -1.30 -10.30
C VAL A 319 20.91 -0.43 -9.04
N VAL A 320 19.69 -0.18 -8.54
CA VAL A 320 19.47 0.74 -7.42
C VAL A 320 18.18 0.41 -6.70
N HIS A 321 18.22 0.38 -5.37
CA HIS A 321 17.03 0.09 -4.60
C HIS A 321 16.04 1.27 -4.57
N ARG A 322 14.75 1.00 -4.81
CA ARG A 322 13.65 1.99 -4.79
C ARG A 322 12.73 1.87 -3.57
N TYR A 323 13.19 1.25 -2.48
CA TYR A 323 12.57 1.32 -1.15
C TYR A 323 11.08 0.90 -1.13
N ASP A 324 10.17 1.81 -0.75
CA ASP A 324 8.72 1.56 -0.66
C ASP A 324 8.12 1.12 -1.99
N GLN A 325 8.65 1.64 -3.11
CA GLN A 325 8.21 1.27 -4.44
C GLN A 325 8.51 -0.20 -4.76
N SER A 326 9.72 -0.65 -4.43
CA SER A 326 10.14 -2.05 -4.56
C SER A 326 9.26 -2.98 -3.75
N ALA A 327 9.02 -2.63 -2.48
CA ALA A 327 8.21 -3.43 -1.57
C ALA A 327 6.76 -3.54 -2.08
N LEU A 328 6.16 -2.40 -2.46
CA LEU A 328 4.78 -2.34 -2.94
C LEU A 328 4.59 -3.14 -4.23
N ASN A 329 5.49 -3.00 -5.22
CA ASN A 329 5.43 -3.77 -6.46
C ASN A 329 5.56 -5.28 -6.21
N THR A 330 6.45 -5.67 -5.29
CA THR A 330 6.64 -7.08 -4.93
C THR A 330 5.38 -7.66 -4.30
N ILE A 331 4.80 -6.96 -3.32
CA ILE A 331 3.60 -7.40 -2.61
C ILE A 331 2.38 -7.46 -3.55
N LEU A 332 2.16 -6.43 -4.36
CA LEU A 332 1.04 -6.40 -5.32
C LEU A 332 1.22 -7.42 -6.44
N GLY A 333 2.44 -7.60 -6.94
CA GLY A 333 2.76 -8.65 -7.91
C GLY A 333 2.41 -10.03 -7.35
N ASN A 334 2.85 -10.36 -6.14
CA ASN A 334 2.51 -11.62 -5.49
C ASN A 334 0.99 -11.79 -5.29
N LEU A 335 0.29 -10.73 -4.87
CA LEU A 335 -1.15 -10.77 -4.57
C LEU A 335 -1.99 -10.98 -5.83
N PHE A 336 -1.62 -10.35 -6.94
CA PHE A 336 -2.42 -10.34 -8.16
C PHE A 336 -1.92 -11.31 -9.24
N GLY A 337 -0.97 -12.19 -8.89
CA GLY A 337 -0.39 -13.17 -9.81
C GLY A 337 0.39 -12.50 -10.94
N TYR A 338 1.13 -11.44 -10.60
CA TYR A 338 2.00 -10.67 -11.49
C TYR A 338 1.31 -9.95 -12.65
N ASP A 339 -0.02 -9.87 -12.61
CA ASP A 339 -0.82 -9.12 -13.57
C ASP A 339 -1.01 -7.66 -13.11
N GLN A 340 -0.20 -6.76 -13.67
CA GLN A 340 -0.20 -5.34 -13.31
C GLN A 340 -1.54 -4.66 -13.61
N SER A 341 -2.29 -5.11 -14.62
CA SER A 341 -3.58 -4.52 -14.99
C SER A 341 -4.65 -4.63 -13.89
N LYS A 342 -4.43 -5.49 -12.88
CA LYS A 342 -5.33 -5.65 -11.74
C LYS A 342 -5.14 -4.59 -10.65
N TYR A 343 -4.03 -3.85 -10.67
CA TYR A 343 -3.72 -2.88 -9.62
C TYR A 343 -3.04 -1.60 -10.13
N THR A 344 -2.80 -1.51 -11.44
CA THR A 344 -2.33 -0.29 -12.09
C THR A 344 -3.29 0.16 -13.17
N THR A 345 -3.34 1.47 -13.38
CA THR A 345 -4.02 2.05 -14.53
C THR A 345 -3.15 3.14 -15.12
N VAL A 346 -3.03 3.09 -16.45
CA VAL A 346 -2.45 4.16 -17.25
C VAL A 346 -3.45 5.29 -17.28
N ASP A 347 -2.95 6.50 -17.08
CA ASP A 347 -3.68 7.70 -17.39
C ASP A 347 -3.83 7.88 -18.92
N ASN A 348 -4.82 7.21 -19.49
CA ASN A 348 -5.13 7.26 -20.93
C ASN A 348 -5.70 8.62 -21.38
N HIS A 349 -6.10 9.47 -20.44
CA HIS A 349 -6.78 10.75 -20.72
C HIS A 349 -5.91 11.96 -20.35
N ASN A 350 -4.65 11.75 -19.95
CA ASN A 350 -3.74 12.79 -19.44
C ASN A 350 -4.34 13.58 -18.24
N ILE A 351 -5.11 12.91 -17.36
CA ILE A 351 -5.68 13.41 -16.10
C ILE A 351 -4.62 13.67 -15.01
N ILE A 352 -3.37 13.21 -15.23
CA ILE A 352 -2.20 13.38 -14.37
C ILE A 352 -0.98 13.83 -15.17
N LYS A 353 -0.27 14.82 -14.62
CA LYS A 353 1.09 15.18 -15.05
C LYS A 353 2.09 15.03 -13.90
N ARG A 354 3.35 14.83 -14.28
CA ARG A 354 4.49 14.61 -13.35
C ARG A 354 5.56 15.69 -13.42
N MET A 355 5.35 16.70 -14.25
CA MET A 355 6.21 17.88 -14.34
C MET A 355 5.43 19.10 -13.84
N PRO A 356 6.12 20.10 -13.26
CA PRO A 356 5.52 21.38 -12.97
C PRO A 356 4.79 21.93 -14.20
N THR A 357 3.60 22.46 -13.96
CA THR A 357 2.78 23.06 -15.01
C THR A 357 2.63 24.56 -14.83
N ASP A 358 2.74 25.02 -13.57
CA ASP A 358 2.49 26.42 -13.15
C ASP A 358 1.14 26.97 -13.66
N MET A 359 0.18 26.08 -13.94
CA MET A 359 -1.13 26.43 -14.50
C MET A 359 -2.05 27.04 -13.44
N TYR A 360 -1.84 26.72 -12.17
CA TYR A 360 -2.71 27.10 -11.06
C TYR A 360 -1.92 27.79 -9.95
N GLN A 361 -2.61 28.67 -9.22
CA GLN A 361 -2.09 29.28 -8.01
C GLN A 361 -2.79 28.68 -6.79
N VAL A 362 -2.02 28.46 -5.72
CA VAL A 362 -2.55 27.95 -4.46
C VAL A 362 -3.56 28.96 -3.90
N LYS A 363 -4.77 28.49 -3.61
CA LYS A 363 -5.83 29.26 -2.96
C LYS A 363 -5.53 29.39 -1.47
N THR A 364 -5.70 30.60 -0.93
CA THR A 364 -5.54 30.92 0.50
C THR A 364 -6.89 31.27 1.14
N CYS A 365 -7.15 30.80 2.36
CA CYS A 365 -8.46 30.88 3.03
C CYS A 365 -8.39 31.40 4.48
N ARG A 366 -7.25 31.87 4.97
CA ARG A 366 -7.10 32.44 6.32
C ARG A 366 -6.42 33.80 6.30
#